data_AF-A0A7S1HBS7-F1
#
_entry.id   AF-A0A7S1HBS7-F1
#
_cell.length_a   1.000
_cell.length_b   1.000
_cell.length_c   1.000
_cell.angle_alpha   90.00
_cell.angle_beta   90.00
_cell.angle_gamma   90.00
#
_symmetry.space_group_name_H-M   'P 1'
#
loop_
_entity.id
_entity.type
_entity.pdbx_description
1 polymer ?
#
loop_
_entity_poly.entity_id
_entity_poly.type
_entity_poly.pdbx_seq_one_letter_code
_entity_poly.pdbx_strand_id
1 'polypeptide(L)'
;AAVNRQMRKLSMQDEVWESLDLSWDTHSPDPICHRLTDQILNLLLDRWYRMNIRTVDLSGCSFVTDWTLQMLSRYSFEASHIDLHCIADIGPRITDAGMVELIRKSPRAERIDTSWCCKLG
;
A
#
# COMPACT_ATOMS: atom_id res chain seq x y z
N ALA A 1 -11.74 -15.87 0.55
CA ALA A 1 -13.15 -15.73 1.00
C ALA A 1 -14.12 -16.76 0.36
N ALA A 2 -13.81 -18.07 0.45
CA ALA A 2 -14.63 -19.12 -0.19
C ALA A 2 -14.94 -20.31 0.73
N VAL A 3 -15.05 -20.09 2.05
CA VAL A 3 -15.27 -21.18 3.02
C VAL A 3 -16.74 -21.25 3.49
N ASN A 4 -17.40 -20.12 3.76
CA ASN A 4 -18.82 -20.04 4.17
C ASN A 4 -19.35 -18.59 4.02
N ARG A 5 -20.67 -18.39 3.88
CA ARG A 5 -21.34 -17.08 3.91
C ARG A 5 -20.99 -16.24 5.15
N GLN A 6 -20.79 -16.87 6.31
CA GLN A 6 -20.37 -16.17 7.53
C GLN A 6 -18.93 -15.67 7.44
N MET A 7 -18.01 -16.49 6.95
CA MET A 7 -16.62 -16.10 6.66
C MET A 7 -16.54 -14.97 5.62
N ARG A 8 -17.44 -14.96 4.63
CA ARG A 8 -17.55 -13.83 3.68
C ARG A 8 -17.96 -12.54 4.38
N LYS A 9 -18.95 -12.59 5.27
CA LYS A 9 -19.38 -11.41 6.05
C LYS A 9 -18.25 -10.88 6.93
N LEU A 10 -17.54 -11.77 7.64
CA LEU A 10 -16.41 -11.39 8.48
C LEU A 10 -15.27 -10.79 7.65
N SER A 11 -14.93 -11.37 6.49
CA SER A 11 -13.90 -10.80 5.59
C SER A 11 -14.26 -9.43 5.00
N MET A 12 -15.51 -8.99 5.16
CA MET A 12 -16.00 -7.69 4.69
C MET A 12 -16.22 -6.70 5.84
N GLN A 13 -15.96 -7.10 7.09
CA GLN A 13 -15.98 -6.17 8.23
C GLN A 13 -14.70 -5.37 8.26
N ASP A 14 -14.81 -4.05 8.39
CA ASP A 14 -13.63 -3.18 8.34
C ASP A 14 -12.74 -3.35 9.59
N GLU A 15 -13.30 -3.81 10.71
CA GLU A 15 -12.57 -3.96 11.97
C GLU A 15 -11.54 -5.10 11.97
N VAL A 16 -11.65 -6.07 11.06
CA VAL A 16 -10.75 -7.23 11.03
C VAL A 16 -9.52 -7.03 10.14
N TRP A 17 -9.46 -5.92 9.39
CA TRP A 17 -8.35 -5.63 8.49
C TRP A 17 -7.25 -4.86 9.23
N GLU A 18 -6.15 -5.55 9.55
CA GLU A 18 -4.95 -4.95 10.16
C GLU A 18 -3.75 -4.85 9.19
N SER A 19 -3.76 -5.64 8.12
CA SER A 19 -2.68 -5.75 7.15
C SER A 19 -3.22 -5.69 5.74
N LEU A 20 -2.58 -4.88 4.89
CA LEU A 20 -2.71 -4.94 3.45
C LEU A 20 -1.37 -5.39 2.87
N ASP A 21 -1.39 -6.50 2.15
CA ASP A 21 -0.26 -6.99 1.39
C ASP A 21 -0.66 -7.00 -0.10
N LEU A 22 -0.01 -6.14 -0.88
CA LEU A 22 -0.06 -6.14 -2.33
C LEU A 22 1.35 -6.33 -2.90
N SER A 23 2.31 -6.81 -2.10
CA SER A 23 3.69 -7.02 -2.51
C SER A 23 3.81 -7.94 -3.72
N TRP A 24 4.87 -7.73 -4.49
CA TRP A 24 5.19 -8.54 -5.66
C TRP A 24 6.64 -8.96 -5.64
N ASP A 25 6.91 -10.20 -6.04
CA ASP A 25 8.26 -10.73 -6.21
C ASP A 25 8.58 -11.08 -7.67
N THR A 26 9.86 -11.35 -7.92
CA THR A 26 10.38 -11.73 -9.23
C THR A 26 9.95 -13.13 -9.70
N HIS A 27 9.33 -13.93 -8.83
CA HIS A 27 8.86 -15.28 -9.18
C HIS A 27 7.48 -15.27 -9.86
N SER A 28 6.74 -14.16 -9.77
CA SER A 28 5.46 -13.99 -10.44
C SER A 28 5.31 -12.59 -11.08
N PRO A 29 5.91 -12.34 -12.27
CA PRO A 29 5.77 -11.06 -12.97
C PRO A 29 4.34 -10.84 -13.49
N ASP A 30 3.56 -10.16 -12.66
CA ASP A 30 2.65 -9.05 -12.93
C ASP A 30 1.69 -9.00 -14.16
N PRO A 31 0.54 -9.70 -14.11
CA PRO A 31 -0.63 -9.39 -14.94
C PRO A 31 -1.56 -8.32 -14.34
N ILE A 32 -1.38 -7.92 -13.07
CA ILE A 32 -2.38 -7.18 -12.29
C ILE A 32 -1.98 -5.73 -12.00
N CYS A 33 -0.72 -5.34 -11.78
CA CYS A 33 -0.30 -3.94 -11.70
C CYS A 33 -0.51 -3.20 -13.02
N HIS A 34 -0.46 -3.88 -14.17
CA HIS A 34 -0.88 -3.27 -15.44
C HIS A 34 -2.40 -3.03 -15.50
N ARG A 35 -3.19 -3.67 -14.63
CA ARG A 35 -4.65 -3.56 -14.55
C ARG A 35 -5.14 -2.80 -13.31
N LEU A 36 -4.29 -2.61 -12.30
CA LEU A 36 -4.50 -1.75 -11.15
C LEU A 36 -4.39 -0.31 -11.61
N THR A 37 -5.52 0.20 -12.07
CA THR A 37 -5.68 1.62 -12.38
C THR A 37 -5.81 2.42 -11.08
N ASP A 38 -5.51 3.72 -11.16
CA ASP A 38 -5.78 4.70 -10.10
C ASP A 38 -7.22 4.62 -9.58
N GLN A 39 -8.16 4.16 -10.41
CA GLN A 39 -9.56 4.00 -10.04
C GLN A 39 -9.79 2.81 -9.11
N ILE A 40 -9.15 1.66 -9.36
CA ILE A 40 -9.22 0.51 -8.44
C ILE A 40 -8.50 0.86 -7.13
N LEU A 41 -7.36 1.54 -7.23
CA LEU A 41 -6.63 1.99 -6.05
C LEU A 41 -7.44 2.97 -5.21
N ASN A 42 -8.10 3.95 -5.82
CA ASN A 42 -9.02 4.85 -5.12
C ASN A 42 -10.16 4.10 -4.42
N LEU A 43 -10.75 3.10 -5.07
CA LEU A 43 -11.81 2.30 -4.46
C LEU A 43 -11.32 1.47 -3.26
N LEU A 44 -10.07 0.99 -3.30
CA LEU A 44 -9.44 0.30 -2.17
C LEU A 44 -9.16 1.29 -1.03
N LEU A 45 -8.52 2.42 -1.33
CA LEU A 45 -8.16 3.44 -0.36
C LEU A 45 -9.37 4.15 0.27
N ASP A 46 -10.46 4.32 -0.49
CA ASP A 46 -11.73 4.82 0.06
C ASP A 46 -12.37 3.84 1.04
N ARG A 47 -11.97 2.57 1.10
CA ARG A 47 -12.41 1.69 2.21
C ARG A 47 -11.50 1.77 3.42
N TRP A 48 -10.25 2.20 3.23
CA TRP A 48 -9.26 2.19 4.30
C TRP A 48 -9.56 3.16 5.43
N TYR A 49 -10.33 4.24 5.21
CA TYR A 49 -10.71 5.12 6.32
C TYR A 49 -11.53 4.42 7.42
N ARG A 50 -12.10 3.24 7.12
CA ARG A 50 -12.85 2.44 8.08
C ARG A 50 -12.03 1.29 8.68
N MET A 51 -10.85 1.03 8.13
CA MET A 51 -10.03 -0.12 8.49
C MET A 51 -8.91 0.30 9.46
N ASN A 52 -8.56 -0.58 10.39
CA ASN A 52 -7.45 -0.36 11.33
C ASN A 52 -6.14 -0.89 10.76
N ILE A 53 -5.77 -0.46 9.55
CA ILE A 53 -4.58 -0.96 8.86
C ILE A 53 -3.33 -0.44 9.56
N ARG A 54 -2.56 -1.36 10.14
CA ARG A 54 -1.28 -1.10 10.81
C ARG A 54 -0.08 -1.37 9.92
N THR A 55 -0.25 -2.25 8.95
CA THR A 55 0.82 -2.78 8.10
C THR A 55 0.40 -2.70 6.63
N VAL A 56 1.25 -2.10 5.81
CA VAL A 56 1.01 -1.90 4.38
C VAL A 56 2.27 -2.34 3.65
N ASP A 57 2.16 -3.39 2.83
CA ASP A 57 3.24 -3.84 1.97
C ASP A 57 2.88 -3.60 0.49
N LEU A 58 3.67 -2.74 -0.15
CA LEU A 58 3.57 -2.38 -1.57
C LEU A 58 4.91 -2.57 -2.28
N SER A 59 5.76 -3.43 -1.74
CA SER A 59 7.04 -3.75 -2.35
C SER A 59 6.88 -4.33 -3.76
N GLY A 60 7.82 -4.00 -4.65
CA GLY A 60 7.76 -4.44 -6.05
C GLY A 60 6.62 -3.85 -6.89
N CYS A 61 5.76 -2.98 -6.33
CA CYS A 61 4.61 -2.42 -7.04
C CYS A 61 4.97 -1.22 -7.92
N SER A 62 4.98 -1.42 -9.25
CA SER A 62 5.30 -0.35 -10.22
C SER A 62 4.21 0.72 -10.38
N PHE A 63 2.97 0.44 -9.99
CA PHE A 63 1.86 1.41 -10.00
C PHE A 63 1.95 2.43 -8.85
N VAL A 64 2.79 2.19 -7.84
CA VAL A 64 2.94 3.08 -6.70
C VAL A 64 3.75 4.30 -7.13
N THR A 65 3.13 5.47 -7.01
CA THR A 65 3.72 6.77 -7.35
C THR A 65 3.50 7.77 -6.21
N ASP A 66 4.03 8.99 -6.34
CA ASP A 66 3.75 10.07 -5.37
C ASP A 66 2.25 10.34 -5.20
N TRP A 67 1.45 10.13 -6.25
CA TRP A 67 0.00 10.22 -6.14
C TRP A 67 -0.57 9.14 -5.22
N THR A 68 -0.08 7.90 -5.33
CA THR A 68 -0.41 6.82 -4.41
C THR A 68 -0.01 7.18 -2.98
N LEU A 69 1.21 7.70 -2.77
CA LEU A 69 1.66 8.15 -1.46
C LEU A 69 0.77 9.27 -0.89
N GLN A 70 0.36 10.22 -1.72
CA GLN A 70 -0.58 11.26 -1.31
C GLN A 70 -1.92 10.68 -0.89
N MET A 71 -2.45 9.67 -1.59
CA MET A 71 -3.70 9.03 -1.18
C MET A 71 -3.49 8.23 0.10
N LEU A 72 -2.44 7.42 0.21
CA LEU A 72 -2.08 6.69 1.43
C LEU A 72 -1.98 7.64 2.63
N SER A 73 -1.35 8.80 2.46
CA SER A 73 -1.20 9.83 3.50
C SER A 73 -2.54 10.32 4.08
N ARG A 74 -3.64 10.22 3.32
CA ARG A 74 -4.98 10.64 3.77
C ARG A 74 -5.68 9.59 4.62
N TYR A 75 -5.25 8.34 4.56
CA TYR A 75 -5.97 7.21 5.14
C TYR A 75 -5.11 6.36 6.10
N SER A 76 -3.78 6.52 6.08
CA SER A 76 -2.82 5.71 6.83
C SER A 76 -2.44 6.28 8.21
N PHE A 77 -3.37 6.97 8.90
CA PHE A 77 -3.09 7.56 10.22
C PHE A 77 -2.65 6.52 11.27
N GLU A 78 -3.10 5.27 11.11
CA GLU A 78 -2.83 4.14 12.00
C GLU A 78 -1.72 3.22 11.48
N ALA A 79 -1.21 3.46 10.28
CA ALA A 79 -0.16 2.63 9.70
C ALA A 79 1.15 2.86 10.46
N SER A 80 1.67 1.78 11.04
CA SER A 80 2.92 1.75 11.79
C SER A 80 4.08 1.25 10.93
N HIS A 81 3.79 0.38 9.96
CA HIS A 81 4.79 -0.23 9.08
C HIS A 81 4.33 -0.07 7.64
N ILE A 82 5.17 0.56 6.82
CA ILE A 82 4.93 0.74 5.38
C ILE A 82 6.15 0.23 4.64
N ASP A 83 5.97 -0.75 3.76
CA ASP A 83 7.02 -1.27 2.90
C ASP A 83 6.80 -0.80 1.45
N LEU A 84 7.79 -0.08 0.93
CA LEU A 84 7.84 0.50 -0.42
C LEU A 84 9.11 0.04 -1.16
N HIS A 85 9.81 -1.00 -0.69
CA HIS A 85 11.09 -1.37 -1.28
C HIS A 85 10.96 -1.78 -2.76
N CYS A 86 11.98 -1.47 -3.55
CA CYS A 86 12.10 -1.97 -4.91
C CYS A 86 12.79 -3.34 -4.91
N ILE A 87 12.36 -4.21 -5.83
CA ILE A 87 12.99 -5.51 -6.07
C ILE A 87 13.70 -5.43 -7.41
N ALA A 88 15.03 -5.41 -7.37
CA ALA A 88 15.87 -5.10 -8.53
C ALA A 88 15.49 -3.75 -9.16
N ASP A 89 15.02 -3.73 -10.41
CA ASP A 89 14.57 -2.56 -11.16
C ASP A 89 13.04 -2.37 -11.18
N ILE A 90 12.31 -3.22 -10.45
CA ILE A 90 10.85 -3.23 -10.40
C ILE A 90 10.37 -2.77 -9.02
N GLY A 91 9.53 -1.75 -8.99
CA GLY A 91 8.99 -1.25 -7.73
C GLY A 91 8.44 0.16 -7.78
N PRO A 92 8.12 0.73 -6.60
CA PRO A 92 7.55 2.06 -6.48
C PRO A 92 8.35 3.15 -7.20
N ARG A 93 7.64 3.98 -7.98
CA ARG A 93 8.19 5.12 -8.72
C ARG A 93 7.91 6.42 -7.96
N ILE A 94 8.48 6.50 -6.76
CA ILE A 94 8.25 7.58 -5.79
C ILE A 94 9.43 8.56 -5.75
N THR A 95 9.19 9.78 -5.27
CA THR A 95 10.19 10.83 -5.08
C THR A 95 10.17 11.39 -3.65
N ASP A 96 11.15 12.21 -3.30
CA ASP A 96 11.22 12.85 -1.99
C ASP A 96 9.97 13.69 -1.68
N ALA A 97 9.37 14.30 -2.70
CA ALA A 97 8.15 15.09 -2.54
C ALA A 97 6.97 14.23 -2.08
N GLY A 98 6.80 13.05 -2.67
CA GLY A 98 5.76 12.10 -2.25
C GLY A 98 6.02 11.54 -0.85
N MET A 99 7.28 11.28 -0.52
CA MET A 99 7.68 10.78 0.80
C MET A 99 7.45 11.81 1.92
N VAL A 100 7.78 13.08 1.68
CA VAL A 100 7.51 14.16 2.64
C VAL A 100 6.02 14.28 2.92
N GLU A 101 5.17 14.15 1.90
CA GLU A 101 3.71 14.20 2.06
C GLU A 101 3.19 13.02 2.89
N LEU A 102 3.70 11.81 2.64
CA LEU A 102 3.37 10.62 3.43
C LEU A 102 3.77 10.81 4.90
N ILE A 103 5.04 11.11 5.16
CA ILE A 103 5.59 11.24 6.51
C ILE A 103 4.87 12.33 7.31
N ARG A 104 4.54 13.47 6.69
CA ARG A 104 3.81 14.56 7.36
C ARG A 104 2.43 14.14 7.88
N LYS A 105 1.80 13.14 7.27
CA LYS A 105 0.41 12.74 7.56
C LYS A 105 0.27 11.35 8.15
N SER A 106 1.38 10.63 8.33
CA SER A 106 1.43 9.33 9.00
C SER A 106 2.15 9.47 10.35
N PRO A 107 1.54 10.11 11.37
CA PRO A 107 2.20 10.40 12.66
C PRO A 107 2.52 9.16 13.50
N ARG A 108 1.96 7.99 13.15
CA ARG A 108 2.19 6.70 13.83
C ARG A 108 3.14 5.79 13.08
N ALA A 109 3.70 6.22 11.94
CA ALA A 109 4.64 5.41 11.19
C ALA A 109 5.93 5.24 11.99
N GLU A 110 6.22 3.99 12.39
CA GLU A 110 7.43 3.61 13.11
C GLU A 110 8.52 3.12 12.14
N ARG A 111 8.10 2.47 11.05
CA ARG A 111 8.99 1.92 10.02
C ARG A 111 8.46 2.22 8.64
N ILE A 112 9.31 2.82 7.80
CA ILE A 112 9.07 2.96 6.37
C ILE A 112 10.30 2.40 5.66
N ASP A 113 10.13 1.31 4.92
CA ASP A 113 11.20 0.73 4.10
C ASP A 113 11.10 1.28 2.68
N THR A 114 12.16 1.97 2.24
CA THR A 114 12.29 2.49 0.87
C THR A 114 13.57 2.00 0.21
N SER A 115 14.07 0.83 0.63
CA SER A 115 15.29 0.24 0.11
C SER A 115 15.20 0.10 -1.41
N TRP A 116 16.31 0.40 -2.09
CA TRP A 116 16.43 0.29 -3.55
C TRP A 116 15.53 1.24 -4.36
N CYS A 117 14.82 2.18 -3.73
CA CYS A 117 14.13 3.26 -4.43
C CYS A 117 15.14 4.27 -5.00
N CYS A 118 15.60 4.05 -6.22
CA CYS A 118 16.64 4.85 -6.89
C CYS A 118 16.31 6.34 -7.14
N LYS A 119 15.07 6.76 -6.89
CA LYS A 119 14.60 8.14 -7.09
C LYS A 119 14.50 8.94 -5.80
N LEU A 120 14.81 8.34 -4.66
CA LEU A 120 14.89 9.01 -3.36
C LEU A 120 16.34 9.47 -3.12
N GLY A 121 16.51 10.72 -2.70
CA GLY A 121 17.80 11.42 -2.64
C GLY A 121 18.15 11.96 -1.27
#